data_AF-A0A0E4GZP4-F1
#
_entry.id   AF-A0A0E4GZP4-F1
#
_cell.length_a   1.000
_cell.length_b   1.000
_cell.length_c   1.000
_cell.angle_alpha   90.00
_cell.angle_beta   90.00
_cell.angle_gamma   90.00
#
_symmetry.space_group_name_H-M   'P 1'
#
loop_
_entity.id
_entity.type
_entity.pdbx_description
1 polymer ?
#
loop_
_entity_poly.entity_id
_entity_poly.type
_entity_poly.pdbx_seq_one_letter_code
_entity_poly.pdbx_strand_id
1 'polypeptide(L)'
;MEVVAAAGISERPTIFGHSMFGWVAATAAMRYRERINRIVVIDSPTRDYAPEAARLRGRKHRHCRTREEILSPSRRFLHRT
;
A
#
# COMPACT_ATOMS: atom_id res chain seq x y z
N MET A 1 13.26 19.23 3.06
CA MET A 1 12.28 19.97 2.24
C MET A 1 12.93 20.68 1.06
N GLU A 2 14.24 20.85 1.05
CA GLU A 2 14.98 21.36 -0.10
C GLU A 2 14.68 20.59 -1.40
N VAL A 3 14.62 19.26 -1.37
CA VAL A 3 14.24 18.42 -2.53
C VAL A 3 12.81 18.71 -3.03
N VAL A 4 11.87 19.00 -2.13
CA VAL A 4 10.46 19.29 -2.49
C VAL A 4 10.34 20.68 -3.12
N ALA A 5 11.06 21.65 -2.56
CA ALA A 5 11.15 23.00 -3.12
C ALA A 5 11.88 22.99 -4.48
N ALA A 6 12.97 22.23 -4.61
CA ALA A 6 13.70 22.06 -5.87
C ALA A 6 12.84 21.36 -6.94
N ALA A 7 11.91 20.51 -6.54
CA ALA A 7 10.92 19.89 -7.44
C ALA A 7 9.73 20.81 -7.77
N GLY A 8 9.69 22.05 -7.27
CA GLY A 8 8.59 22.99 -7.50
C GLY A 8 7.27 22.62 -6.82
N ILE A 9 7.31 21.68 -5.86
CA ILE A 9 6.12 21.23 -5.15
C ILE A 9 5.86 22.22 -4.01
N SER A 10 4.84 23.08 -4.18
CA SER A 10 4.46 24.07 -3.16
C SER A 10 3.56 23.48 -2.07
N GLU A 11 2.85 22.40 -2.38
CA GLU A 11 1.94 21.72 -1.47
C GLU A 11 2.64 20.64 -0.64
N ARG A 12 2.01 20.24 0.48
CA ARG A 12 2.51 19.13 1.29
C ARG A 12 2.44 17.82 0.49
N PRO A 13 3.53 17.05 0.38
CA PRO A 13 3.57 15.85 -0.45
C PRO A 13 2.62 14.74 0.04
N THR A 14 2.22 13.87 -0.90
CA THR A 14 1.63 12.56 -0.62
C THR A 14 2.68 11.48 -0.79
N ILE A 15 2.85 10.61 0.20
CA ILE A 15 3.89 9.57 0.20
C ILE A 15 3.26 8.20 -0.05
N PHE A 16 3.77 7.47 -1.04
CA PHE A 16 3.42 6.07 -1.28
C PHE A 16 4.54 5.18 -0.75
N GLY A 17 4.21 4.32 0.21
CA GLY A 17 5.14 3.36 0.81
C GLY A 17 4.72 1.94 0.49
N HIS A 18 5.57 1.18 -0.19
CA HIS A 18 5.36 -0.23 -0.49
C HIS A 18 6.24 -1.12 0.39
N SER A 19 5.71 -2.23 0.90
CA SER A 19 6.47 -3.19 1.72
C SER A 19 7.16 -2.48 2.91
N MET A 20 8.49 -2.54 3.02
CA MET A 20 9.26 -1.82 4.04
C MET A 20 8.99 -0.30 4.02
N PHE A 21 8.82 0.32 2.85
CA PHE A 21 8.62 1.76 2.75
C PHE A 21 7.29 2.22 3.32
N GLY A 22 6.31 1.34 3.53
CA GLY A 22 5.10 1.69 4.26
C GLY A 22 5.37 2.06 5.72
N TRP A 23 6.31 1.36 6.38
CA TRP A 23 6.75 1.72 7.73
C TRP A 23 7.45 3.06 7.77
N VAL A 24 8.30 3.33 6.77
CA VAL A 24 8.99 4.61 6.63
C VAL A 24 7.97 5.72 6.43
N ALA A 25 6.98 5.53 5.56
CA ALA A 25 5.91 6.49 5.32
C ALA A 25 5.06 6.74 6.58
N ALA A 26 4.68 5.70 7.30
CA ALA A 26 3.93 5.81 8.55
C ALA A 26 4.72 6.56 9.63
N THR A 27 6.00 6.20 9.81
CA THR A 27 6.90 6.87 10.77
C THR A 27 7.10 8.34 10.41
N ALA A 28 7.27 8.64 9.12
CA ALA A 28 7.38 10.00 8.63
C ALA A 28 6.09 10.80 8.87
N ALA A 29 4.92 10.22 8.65
CA ALA A 29 3.64 10.88 8.92
C ALA A 29 3.46 11.22 10.40
N MET A 30 3.86 10.31 11.30
CA MET A 30 3.82 10.56 12.75
C MET A 30 4.78 11.69 13.15
N ARG A 31 5.99 11.71 12.59
CA ARG A 31 7.04 12.68 12.96
C ARG A 31 6.86 14.05 12.30
N TYR A 32 6.32 14.10 11.09
CA TYR A 32 6.23 15.29 10.24
C TYR A 32 4.79 15.57 9.82
N ARG A 33 3.83 15.36 10.73
CA ARG A 33 2.39 15.51 10.49
C ARG A 33 1.96 16.89 9.96
N GLU A 34 2.77 17.92 10.12
CA GLU A 34 2.50 19.29 9.63
C GLU A 34 3.06 19.52 8.21
N ARG A 35 3.81 18.55 7.68
CA ARG A 35 4.55 18.66 6.41
C ARG A 35 4.13 17.62 5.37
N ILE A 36 3.32 16.62 5.72
CA ILE A 36 2.88 15.52 4.83
C ILE A 36 1.38 15.54 4.71
N ASN A 37 0.82 15.73 3.52
CA ASN A 37 -0.64 15.79 3.35
C ASN A 37 -1.28 14.42 3.64
N ARG A 38 -0.73 13.37 3.02
CA ARG A 38 -1.30 12.01 3.06
C ARG A 38 -0.20 10.96 2.94
N ILE A 39 -0.50 9.75 3.41
CA ILE A 39 0.29 8.56 3.12
C ILE A 39 -0.60 7.45 2.55
N VAL A 40 -0.04 6.65 1.67
CA VAL A 40 -0.65 5.42 1.16
C VAL A 40 0.33 4.29 1.40
N VAL A 41 -0.13 3.25 2.09
CA VAL A 41 0.68 2.11 2.50
C VAL A 41 0.18 0.86 1.76
N ILE A 42 1.06 0.19 1.02
CA ILE A 42 0.71 -0.94 0.14
C ILE A 42 1.56 -2.15 0.51
N ASP A 43 0.88 -3.27 0.76
CA ASP A 43 1.49 -4.60 1.02
C ASP A 43 2.64 -4.54 2.05
N SER A 44 2.48 -3.66 3.03
CA SER A 44 3.45 -3.49 4.10
C SER A 44 3.13 -4.41 5.25
N PRO A 45 4.13 -5.09 5.81
CA PRO A 45 3.90 -5.91 6.99
C PRO A 45 3.37 -5.03 8.11
N THR A 46 2.28 -5.39 8.79
CA THR A 46 1.77 -4.65 9.96
C THR A 46 2.48 -5.13 11.24
N ARG A 47 2.51 -4.30 12.29
CA ARG A 47 3.19 -4.62 13.57
C ARG A 47 2.65 -5.92 14.18
N ASP A 48 1.34 -6.05 14.15
CA ASP A 48 0.58 -7.24 14.47
C ASP A 48 0.03 -7.85 13.19
N TYR A 49 -0.34 -9.13 13.21
CA TYR A 49 -1.07 -9.71 12.08
C TYR A 49 -2.35 -8.90 11.84
N ALA A 50 -2.51 -8.40 10.61
CA ALA A 50 -3.75 -7.74 10.23
C ALA A 50 -4.94 -8.67 10.55
N PRO A 51 -6.10 -8.14 10.98
CA PRO A 51 -7.23 -8.98 11.40
C PRO A 51 -7.70 -9.94 10.28
N GLU A 52 -7.52 -9.55 9.02
CA GLU A 52 -7.76 -10.39 7.86
C GLU A 52 -6.65 -11.41 7.56
N ALA A 53 -5.45 -11.28 8.14
CA ALA A 53 -4.31 -12.13 7.85
C ALA A 53 -4.60 -13.61 8.15
N ALA A 54 -5.38 -13.91 9.18
CA ALA A 54 -5.85 -15.27 9.45
C ALA A 54 -6.66 -15.85 8.27
N ARG A 55 -7.53 -15.03 7.67
CA ARG A 55 -8.31 -15.38 6.47
C ARG A 55 -7.45 -15.47 5.21
N LEU A 56 -6.34 -14.72 5.15
CA LEU A 56 -5.44 -14.69 4.00
C LEU A 56 -4.37 -15.79 4.04
N ARG A 57 -3.98 -16.30 5.20
CA ARG A 57 -2.93 -17.34 5.37
C ARG A 57 -3.17 -18.61 4.55
N GLY A 58 -4.42 -19.01 4.35
CA GLY A 58 -4.79 -20.19 3.54
C GLY A 58 -4.97 -19.90 2.04
N ARG A 59 -4.85 -18.63 1.61
CA ARG A 59 -5.03 -18.29 0.21
C ARG A 59 -3.77 -18.61 -0.57
N LYS A 60 -3.87 -19.56 -1.51
CA LYS A 60 -2.87 -19.72 -2.55
C LYS A 60 -2.74 -18.41 -3.31
N HIS A 61 -1.59 -17.75 -3.23
CA HIS A 61 -1.25 -16.66 -4.12
C HIS A 61 -1.21 -17.22 -5.54
N ARG A 62 -2.08 -16.71 -6.41
CA ARG A 62 -2.03 -17.06 -7.83
C ARG A 62 -0.92 -16.24 -8.44
N HIS A 63 0.10 -16.93 -8.96
CA HIS A 63 1.14 -16.26 -9.70
C HIS A 63 0.64 -16.11 -11.13
N CYS A 64 -0.01 -14.98 -11.41
CA CYS A 64 -0.49 -14.71 -12.77
C CYS A 64 0.72 -14.38 -13.64
N ARG A 65 1.03 -15.25 -14.60
CA ARG A 65 2.25 -15.15 -15.41
C ARG A 65 2.03 -14.39 -16.72
N THR A 66 0.79 -14.35 -17.21
CA THR A 66 0.43 -13.76 -18.50
C THR A 66 -0.69 -12.74 -18.35
N ARG A 67 -0.77 -11.81 -19.32
CA ARG A 67 -1.81 -10.79 -19.37
C ARG A 67 -3.20 -11.42 -19.46
N GLU A 68 -3.33 -12.49 -20.25
CA GLU A 68 -4.56 -13.25 -20.43
C GLU A 68 -5.01 -13.89 -19.11
N GLU A 69 -4.08 -14.36 -18.27
CA GLU A 69 -4.39 -14.93 -16.96
C GLU A 69 -4.93 -13.87 -15.99
N ILE A 70 -4.36 -12.65 -16.04
CA ILE A 70 -4.84 -11.51 -15.25
C ILE A 70 -6.26 -11.10 -15.65
N LEU A 71 -6.54 -11.09 -16.96
CA LEU A 71 -7.82 -10.68 -17.51
C LEU A 71 -8.89 -11.79 -17.48
N SER A 72 -8.49 -13.03 -17.20
CA SER A 72 -9.43 -14.14 -17.11
C SER A 72 -10.43 -13.94 -15.95
N PRO A 73 -11.74 -14.24 -16.14
CA PRO A 73 -12.74 -14.08 -15.10
C PRO A 73 -12.43 -14.98 -13.91
N SER A 74 -11.78 -14.43 -12.88
CA SER A 74 -11.56 -15.17 -11.65
C SER A 74 -12.90 -15.31 -10.92
N ARG A 75 -13.30 -16.56 -10.62
CA ARG A 75 -14.59 -16.98 -10.01
C ARG A 75 -14.88 -16.41 -8.60
N ARG A 76 -14.23 -15.33 -8.17
CA ARG A 76 -14.21 -14.84 -6.78
C ARG A 76 -15.27 -13.79 -6.43
N PHE A 77 -15.99 -13.24 -7.41
CA PHE A 77 -16.96 -12.17 -7.16
C PHE A 77 -18.43 -12.62 -7.05
N LEU A 78 -18.73 -13.92 -7.17
CA LEU A 78 -20.11 -14.42 -7.28
C LEU A 78 -20.79 -14.88 -5.98
N HIS A 79 -20.16 -14.75 -4.82
CA HIS A 79 -20.79 -15.09 -3.54
C HIS A 79 -20.57 -14.02 -2.47
N ARG A 80 -21.36 -12.95 -2.56
CA ARG A 80 -21.70 -12.06 -1.43
C ARG A 80 -23.06 -11.40 -1.71
N THR A 81 -24.11 -12.10 -1.32
CA THR A 81 -25.42 -11.57 -0.93
C THR A 81 -25.69 -12.14 0.45
#